data_AF-A0A7W0AFJ1-F1
#
_entry.id   AF-A0A7W0AFJ1-F1
#
_cell.length_a   1.000
_cell.length_b   1.000
_cell.length_c   1.000
_cell.angle_alpha   90.00
_cell.angle_beta   90.00
_cell.angle_gamma   90.00
#
_symmetry.space_group_name_H-M   'P 1'
#
loop_
_entity.id
_entity.type
_entity.pdbx_description
1 polymer ?
#
loop_
_entity_poly.entity_id
_entity_poly.type
_entity_poly.pdbx_seq_one_letter_code
_entity_poly.pdbx_strand_id
1 'polypeptide(L)'
;MSSLAVAWQASRYGELPELAWHTYGSGHLHGLSAPGLGLELALEPDALHRETQRRLSSADQPQPLILERGYTALGQLDHLSLRGPGSAKGEQHYRYDALGRLSFRSQGSASPVIAYSYDAAGRLIASQHGDRAHRYPVDAAGNRLEGQASAQPDNRLTQLDGARYRHDGTGNLIEREAPNGERLSLGYDGANRLVRLTRTSAQGATEEARYRYDALGRRISKTVHHANGTTATTHYGWDGDRLVHEAKERHQTTVVYEPGSFVPMLRIDQAGDGAAKQISAYVTDALGTPMQLVTPRGDTLWQAQPDDWAAVTNEQGRTAQPIRFQGQWYDEESGLYYNRHRYYDPQQGRYISQDPIGLNGGTNLYGYVSNPTGMVDPLGLSGLRLLIGAEKIRGDAWCAAQYLAAASSVSQLPAIVEQQLDMADEARTSQIRGCESDKFNRQVLTGLPAEGEYNACLDQADRQYQDRVVEIARQNSSRHTAIDGQLRGIYQSCLEPSIGDLEAPSKRR
;
A
#
# COMPACT_ATOMS: atom_id res chain seq x y z
N MET A 1 -27.14 -17.98 -14.93
CA MET A 1 -26.87 -17.16 -16.13
C MET A 1 -27.03 -15.72 -15.66
N SER A 2 -26.03 -14.86 -15.59
CA SER A 2 -24.91 -14.65 -16.52
C SER A 2 -23.71 -14.00 -15.82
N SER A 3 -22.52 -14.41 -16.28
CA SER A 3 -21.22 -13.72 -16.32
C SER A 3 -20.81 -12.83 -15.16
N LEU A 4 -19.73 -13.21 -14.46
CA LEU A 4 -18.61 -12.33 -14.07
C LEU A 4 -17.38 -13.18 -13.72
N ALA A 5 -16.96 -14.04 -14.66
CA ALA A 5 -15.60 -14.55 -14.68
C ALA A 5 -14.82 -13.62 -15.60
N VAL A 6 -14.11 -12.64 -15.05
CA VAL A 6 -13.07 -11.95 -15.80
C VAL A 6 -11.93 -12.96 -15.93
N ALA A 7 -11.96 -13.75 -17.00
CA ALA A 7 -10.79 -14.48 -17.43
C ALA A 7 -9.73 -13.42 -17.76
N TRP A 8 -8.64 -13.40 -16.99
CA TRP A 8 -7.45 -12.62 -17.32
C TRP A 8 -6.91 -13.17 -18.63
N GLN A 9 -7.42 -12.73 -19.77
CA GLN A 9 -6.91 -13.18 -21.07
C GLN A 9 -5.60 -12.46 -21.39
N ALA A 10 -5.49 -11.19 -20.98
CA ALA A 10 -4.28 -10.40 -21.14
C ALA A 10 -4.26 -9.14 -20.26
N SER A 11 -3.06 -8.66 -19.93
CA SER A 11 -2.81 -7.33 -19.38
C SER A 11 -2.00 -6.49 -20.36
N ARG A 12 -2.33 -5.20 -20.46
CA ARG A 12 -1.56 -4.21 -21.22
C ARG A 12 -1.20 -3.02 -20.34
N TYR A 13 0.09 -2.74 -20.21
CA TYR A 13 0.63 -1.64 -19.41
C TYR A 13 1.19 -0.57 -20.35
N GLY A 14 0.37 0.43 -20.68
CA GLY A 14 0.72 1.47 -21.64
C GLY A 14 1.12 0.89 -23.01
N GLU A 15 2.34 1.22 -23.46
CA GLU A 15 2.91 0.78 -24.73
C GLU A 15 3.72 -0.53 -24.65
N LEU A 16 3.68 -1.23 -23.51
CA LEU A 16 4.27 -2.55 -23.44
C LEU A 16 3.50 -3.56 -24.31
N PRO A 17 4.21 -4.54 -24.92
CA PRO A 17 3.56 -5.69 -25.53
C PRO A 17 2.61 -6.37 -24.53
N GLU A 18 1.57 -6.96 -25.08
CA GLU A 18 0.56 -7.67 -24.30
C GLU A 18 1.19 -8.80 -23.47
N LEU A 19 0.77 -8.89 -22.21
CA LEU A 19 1.10 -9.97 -21.30
C LEU A 19 -0.10 -10.92 -21.24
N ALA A 20 -0.02 -12.06 -21.93
CA ALA A 20 -1.07 -13.06 -21.93
C ALA A 20 -0.95 -13.98 -20.72
N TRP A 21 -2.00 -14.04 -19.90
CA TRP A 21 -2.04 -14.87 -18.69
C TRP A 21 -2.64 -16.23 -19.00
N HIS A 22 -1.97 -17.28 -18.54
CA HIS A 22 -2.41 -18.67 -18.71
C HIS A 22 -2.99 -19.15 -17.39
N THR A 23 -4.21 -19.66 -17.42
CA THR A 23 -4.88 -20.22 -16.25
C THR A 23 -5.43 -21.61 -16.53
N TYR A 24 -5.62 -22.42 -15.48
CA TYR A 24 -6.25 -23.73 -15.56
C TYR A 24 -7.35 -23.89 -14.52
N GLY A 25 -8.26 -24.85 -14.74
CA GLY A 25 -9.33 -25.17 -13.80
C GLY A 25 -10.20 -23.97 -13.44
N SER A 26 -10.39 -23.72 -12.14
CA SER A 26 -11.18 -22.61 -11.61
C SER A 26 -10.50 -21.23 -11.66
N GLY A 27 -9.54 -21.05 -12.58
CA GLY A 27 -8.77 -19.80 -12.75
C GLY A 27 -7.47 -19.76 -11.96
N HIS A 28 -6.85 -20.92 -11.70
CA HIS A 28 -5.51 -20.97 -11.08
C HIS A 28 -4.46 -20.52 -12.11
N LEU A 29 -3.49 -19.73 -11.66
CA LEU A 29 -2.42 -19.25 -12.53
C LEU A 29 -1.52 -20.42 -12.96
N HIS A 30 -1.37 -20.59 -14.27
CA HIS A 30 -0.45 -21.54 -14.89
C HIS A 30 0.83 -20.88 -15.38
N GLY A 31 0.75 -19.60 -15.78
CA GLY A 31 1.89 -18.92 -16.36
C GLY A 31 1.53 -17.60 -17.02
N LEU A 32 2.51 -17.02 -17.69
CA LEU A 32 2.42 -15.77 -18.42
C LEU A 32 3.30 -15.87 -19.68
N SER A 33 2.81 -15.43 -20.83
CA SER A 33 3.62 -15.29 -22.04
C SER A 33 3.56 -13.86 -22.57
N ALA A 34 4.69 -13.35 -23.01
CA ALA A 34 4.79 -12.08 -23.71
C ALA A 34 5.70 -12.25 -24.94
N PRO A 35 5.16 -12.73 -26.08
CA PRO A 35 5.95 -12.97 -27.29
C PRO A 35 6.68 -11.72 -27.79
N GLY A 36 6.05 -10.55 -27.68
CA GLY A 36 6.68 -9.26 -28.03
C GLY A 36 7.83 -8.84 -27.11
N LEU A 37 8.03 -9.56 -26.00
CA LEU A 37 9.15 -9.43 -25.07
C LEU A 37 10.09 -10.64 -25.12
N GLY A 38 9.81 -11.64 -25.98
CA GLY A 38 10.54 -12.91 -26.01
C GLY A 38 10.54 -13.62 -24.64
N LEU A 39 9.44 -13.52 -23.88
CA LEU A 39 9.35 -13.98 -22.50
C LEU A 39 8.27 -15.04 -22.33
N GLU A 40 8.59 -16.10 -21.59
CA GLU A 40 7.66 -17.12 -21.13
C GLU A 40 7.92 -17.41 -19.65
N LEU A 41 6.88 -17.35 -18.83
CA LEU A 41 6.88 -17.72 -17.43
C LEU A 41 5.91 -18.88 -17.24
N ALA A 42 6.39 -20.01 -16.74
CA ALA A 42 5.58 -21.18 -16.43
C ALA A 42 5.60 -21.45 -14.92
N LEU A 43 4.44 -21.80 -14.36
CA LEU A 43 4.28 -22.18 -12.96
C LEU A 43 3.88 -23.66 -12.86
N GLU A 44 4.56 -24.36 -11.96
CA GLU A 44 4.16 -25.71 -11.54
C GLU A 44 3.46 -25.60 -10.18
N PRO A 45 2.20 -26.03 -10.09
CA PRO A 45 1.44 -26.04 -8.84
C PRO A 45 1.52 -27.40 -8.13
N ASP A 46 1.33 -27.39 -6.81
CA ASP A 46 1.01 -28.60 -6.06
C ASP A 46 -0.50 -28.95 -6.10
N ALA A 47 -0.90 -29.99 -5.38
CA ALA A 47 -2.29 -30.44 -5.27
C ALA A 47 -3.23 -29.42 -4.61
N LEU A 48 -2.69 -28.41 -3.92
CA LEU A 48 -3.43 -27.27 -3.34
C LEU A 48 -3.26 -26.01 -4.19
N HIS A 49 -2.81 -26.16 -5.44
CA HIS A 49 -2.62 -25.10 -6.41
C HIS A 49 -1.65 -23.99 -5.97
N ARG A 50 -0.71 -24.31 -5.07
CA ARG A 50 0.36 -23.41 -4.66
C ARG A 50 1.55 -23.59 -5.57
N GLU A 51 2.20 -22.49 -5.94
CA GLU A 51 3.40 -22.51 -6.79
C GLU A 51 4.55 -23.26 -6.10
N THR A 52 4.95 -24.42 -6.63
CA THR A 52 6.16 -25.14 -6.22
C THR A 52 7.35 -24.84 -7.10
N GLN A 53 7.11 -24.42 -8.34
CA GLN A 53 8.17 -23.97 -9.25
C GLN A 53 7.69 -22.84 -10.14
N ARG A 54 8.58 -21.89 -10.42
CA ARG A 54 8.45 -20.85 -11.44
C ARG A 54 9.65 -20.90 -12.36
N ARG A 55 9.39 -21.09 -13.64
CA ARG A 55 10.39 -21.12 -14.72
C ARG A 55 10.23 -19.87 -15.57
N LEU A 56 11.27 -19.04 -15.62
CA LEU A 56 11.35 -17.88 -16.51
C LEU A 56 12.29 -18.18 -17.67
N SER A 57 11.72 -18.28 -18.87
CA SER A 57 12.42 -18.49 -20.13
C SER A 57 12.44 -17.19 -20.93
N SER A 58 13.56 -16.94 -21.60
CA SER A 58 13.74 -15.81 -22.51
C SER A 58 14.31 -16.30 -23.83
N ALA A 59 13.86 -15.73 -24.95
CA ALA A 59 14.29 -16.12 -26.29
C ALA A 59 15.82 -16.08 -26.48
N ASP A 60 16.50 -15.18 -25.76
CA ASP A 60 17.94 -15.00 -25.86
C ASP A 60 18.74 -15.94 -24.94
N GLN A 61 18.08 -16.81 -24.15
CA GLN A 61 18.73 -17.69 -23.16
C GLN A 61 18.29 -19.15 -23.27
N PRO A 62 19.23 -20.10 -23.45
CA PRO A 62 18.89 -21.51 -23.62
C PRO A 62 18.47 -22.19 -22.31
N GLN A 63 18.94 -21.69 -21.16
CA GLN A 63 18.58 -22.21 -19.84
C GLN A 63 17.66 -21.21 -19.12
N PRO A 64 16.53 -21.68 -18.56
CA PRO A 64 15.64 -20.81 -17.80
C PRO A 64 16.22 -20.46 -16.42
N LEU A 65 15.73 -19.36 -15.87
CA LEU A 65 15.80 -19.10 -14.44
C LEU A 65 14.67 -19.89 -13.75
N ILE A 66 15.00 -20.68 -12.74
CA ILE A 66 14.08 -21.54 -12.00
C ILE A 66 14.07 -21.11 -10.54
N LEU A 67 12.88 -20.81 -10.04
CA LEU A 67 12.60 -20.57 -8.62
C LEU A 67 11.75 -21.72 -8.09
N GLU A 68 12.26 -22.46 -7.12
CA GLU A 68 11.54 -23.54 -6.45
C GLU A 68 11.09 -23.10 -5.06
N ARG A 69 9.92 -23.57 -4.64
CA ARG A 69 9.31 -23.28 -3.34
C ARG A 69 8.85 -24.58 -2.71
N GLY A 70 9.26 -24.80 -1.46
CA GLY A 70 8.78 -25.90 -0.63
C GLY A 70 7.85 -25.39 0.47
N TYR A 71 6.89 -26.22 0.86
CA TYR A 71 5.91 -25.86 1.88
C TYR A 71 5.89 -26.89 3.01
N THR A 72 5.62 -26.43 4.23
CA THR A 72 5.32 -27.31 5.37
C THR A 72 3.97 -28.02 5.15
N ALA A 73 3.68 -29.03 5.96
CA ALA A 73 2.36 -29.68 5.95
C ALA A 73 1.20 -28.71 6.28
N LEU A 74 1.49 -27.62 7.00
CA LEU A 74 0.54 -26.55 7.28
C LEU A 74 0.49 -25.49 6.16
N GLY A 75 1.26 -25.64 5.09
CA GLY A 75 1.25 -24.76 3.94
C GLY A 75 1.96 -23.42 4.10
N GLN A 76 2.89 -23.35 5.06
CA GLN A 76 3.81 -22.23 5.20
C GLN A 76 5.03 -22.46 4.33
N LEU A 77 5.66 -21.40 3.79
CA LEU A 77 6.85 -21.53 2.96
C LEU A 77 8.02 -22.05 3.82
N ASP A 78 8.51 -23.25 3.52
CA ASP A 78 9.62 -23.89 4.23
C ASP A 78 10.98 -23.50 3.64
N HIS A 79 11.08 -23.47 2.31
CA HIS A 79 12.29 -23.07 1.63
C HIS A 79 12.02 -22.49 0.24
N LEU A 80 13.01 -21.76 -0.26
CA LEU A 80 13.05 -21.20 -1.60
C LEU A 80 14.43 -21.43 -2.20
N SER A 81 14.50 -21.94 -3.43
CA SER A 81 15.75 -22.19 -4.16
C SER A 81 15.72 -21.48 -5.51
N LEU A 82 16.75 -20.69 -5.80
CA LEU A 82 16.97 -20.05 -7.09
C LEU A 82 18.09 -20.79 -7.82
N ARG A 83 17.83 -21.21 -9.04
CA ARG A 83 18.79 -21.86 -9.93
C ARG A 83 18.65 -21.28 -11.32
N GLY A 84 19.76 -21.06 -12.01
CA GLY A 84 19.69 -20.56 -13.37
C GLY A 84 21.07 -20.37 -14.00
N PRO A 85 21.11 -19.77 -15.20
CA PRO A 85 22.36 -19.40 -15.84
C PRO A 85 23.18 -18.40 -15.01
N GLY A 86 24.45 -18.22 -15.37
CA GLY A 86 25.33 -17.22 -14.76
C GLY A 86 25.53 -17.42 -13.26
N SER A 87 25.36 -16.34 -12.50
CA SER A 87 25.53 -16.30 -11.04
C SER A 87 24.26 -16.56 -10.24
N ALA A 88 23.11 -16.80 -10.89
CA ALA A 88 21.82 -16.94 -10.21
C ALA A 88 21.74 -18.24 -9.40
N LYS A 89 22.17 -18.17 -8.14
CA LYS A 89 22.10 -19.24 -7.15
C LYS A 89 21.73 -18.64 -5.81
N GLY A 90 20.73 -19.22 -5.16
CA GLY A 90 20.33 -18.80 -3.82
C GLY A 90 19.46 -19.84 -3.16
N GLU A 91 19.55 -19.92 -1.85
CA GLU A 91 18.70 -20.80 -1.04
C GLU A 91 18.28 -20.05 0.22
N GLN A 92 17.00 -20.10 0.56
CA GLN A 92 16.46 -19.56 1.79
C GLN A 92 15.65 -20.62 2.50
N HIS A 93 15.81 -20.74 3.82
CA HIS A 93 15.00 -21.63 4.64
C HIS A 93 14.28 -20.84 5.73
N TYR A 94 13.08 -21.31 6.08
CA TYR A 94 12.23 -20.74 7.09
C TYR A 94 11.78 -21.84 8.04
N ARG A 95 11.73 -21.54 9.33
CA ARG A 95 11.16 -22.43 10.34
C ARG A 95 10.15 -21.65 11.17
N TYR A 96 9.14 -22.37 11.63
CA TYR A 96 8.04 -21.80 12.39
C TYR A 96 7.93 -22.46 13.75
N ASP A 97 7.47 -21.70 14.74
CA ASP A 97 7.10 -22.25 16.04
C ASP A 97 5.73 -22.98 15.98
N ALA A 98 5.33 -23.58 17.10
CA ALA A 98 4.06 -24.31 17.20
C ALA A 98 2.81 -23.45 16.98
N LEU A 99 2.94 -22.11 17.05
CA LEU A 99 1.86 -21.16 16.78
C LEU A 99 1.88 -20.65 15.33
N GLY A 100 2.77 -21.18 14.50
CA GLY A 100 2.94 -20.81 13.10
C GLY A 100 3.61 -19.44 12.91
N ARG A 101 4.38 -18.94 13.88
CA ARG A 101 5.15 -17.70 13.76
C ARG A 101 6.56 -18.01 13.30
N LEU A 102 7.15 -17.17 12.46
CA LEU A 102 8.50 -17.39 11.92
C LEU A 102 9.51 -17.40 13.07
N SER A 103 10.14 -18.53 13.35
CA SER A 103 11.13 -18.66 14.43
C SER A 103 12.56 -18.50 13.91
N PHE A 104 12.84 -19.00 12.70
CA PHE A 104 14.15 -18.89 12.07
C PHE A 104 14.06 -18.59 10.59
N ARG A 105 15.03 -17.81 10.08
CA ARG A 105 15.32 -17.61 8.66
C ARG A 105 16.82 -17.80 8.42
N SER A 106 17.21 -18.47 7.33
CA SER A 106 18.63 -18.58 6.94
C SER A 106 18.82 -18.50 5.43
N GLN A 107 20.02 -18.13 4.97
CA GLN A 107 20.40 -18.12 3.55
C GLN A 107 21.46 -19.20 3.26
N GLY A 108 21.06 -20.35 2.75
CA GLY A 108 21.96 -21.50 2.56
C GLY A 108 22.57 -22.03 3.86
N SER A 109 23.55 -22.92 3.74
CA SER A 109 24.13 -23.68 4.85
C SER A 109 25.20 -22.94 5.67
N ALA A 110 25.70 -21.79 5.19
CA ALA A 110 26.84 -21.06 5.78
C ALA A 110 26.50 -19.64 6.28
N SER A 111 25.26 -19.16 6.10
CA SER A 111 24.89 -17.77 6.45
C SER A 111 24.35 -17.64 7.88
N PRO A 112 24.47 -16.45 8.50
CA PRO A 112 23.89 -16.18 9.81
C PRO A 112 22.38 -16.47 9.79
N VAL A 113 21.96 -17.29 10.74
CA VAL A 113 20.55 -17.55 11.02
C VAL A 113 19.97 -16.30 11.69
N ILE A 114 18.81 -15.85 11.23
CA ILE A 114 18.00 -14.86 11.93
C ILE A 114 17.03 -15.61 12.83
N ALA A 115 17.08 -15.36 14.14
CA ALA A 115 16.16 -15.93 15.11
C ALA A 115 15.19 -14.86 15.60
N TYR A 116 13.90 -15.19 15.74
CA TYR A 116 12.85 -14.25 16.15
C TYR A 116 12.22 -14.65 17.49
N SER A 117 11.93 -13.66 18.32
CA SER A 117 11.26 -13.83 19.62
C SER A 117 9.99 -13.01 19.69
N TYR A 118 8.97 -13.61 20.28
CA TYR A 118 7.64 -13.03 20.40
C TYR A 118 7.18 -13.01 21.85
N ASP A 119 6.32 -12.06 22.19
CA ASP A 119 5.59 -12.09 23.46
C ASP A 119 4.36 -13.03 23.40
N ALA A 120 3.63 -13.10 24.52
CA ALA A 120 2.42 -13.90 24.64
C ALA A 120 1.26 -13.40 23.76
N ALA A 121 1.27 -12.12 23.37
CA ALA A 121 0.30 -11.54 22.44
C ALA A 121 0.70 -11.77 20.95
N GLY A 122 1.84 -12.41 20.70
CA GLY A 122 2.32 -12.70 19.35
C GLY A 122 3.05 -11.55 18.67
N ARG A 123 3.40 -10.50 19.42
CA ARG A 123 4.13 -9.34 18.89
C ARG A 123 5.62 -9.64 18.81
N LEU A 124 6.29 -9.16 17.77
CA LEU A 124 7.74 -9.29 17.63
C LEU A 124 8.44 -8.39 18.65
N ILE A 125 9.20 -8.97 19.58
CA ILE A 125 9.88 -8.23 20.65
C ILE A 125 11.41 -8.30 20.57
N ALA A 126 11.96 -9.23 19.79
CA ALA A 126 13.39 -9.28 19.51
C ALA A 126 13.70 -10.11 18.28
N SER A 127 14.87 -9.84 17.68
CA SER A 127 15.49 -10.71 16.69
C SER A 127 17.01 -10.77 16.89
N GLN A 128 17.63 -11.82 16.37
CA GLN A 128 19.06 -12.02 16.40
C GLN A 128 19.55 -12.22 14.98
N HIS A 129 20.22 -11.23 14.39
CA HIS A 129 20.77 -11.26 13.04
C HIS A 129 22.26 -11.61 13.12
N GLY A 130 22.59 -12.92 13.09
CA GLY A 130 23.96 -13.36 13.34
C GLY A 130 24.38 -12.98 14.77
N ASP A 131 25.41 -12.13 14.92
CA ASP A 131 25.86 -11.62 16.22
C ASP A 131 25.13 -10.34 16.67
N ARG A 132 24.28 -9.75 15.81
CA ARG A 132 23.58 -8.49 16.11
C ARG A 132 22.20 -8.76 16.72
N ALA A 133 22.05 -8.45 18.01
CA ALA A 133 20.77 -8.54 18.71
C ALA A 133 19.95 -7.26 18.54
N HIS A 134 18.67 -7.41 18.22
CA HIS A 134 17.68 -6.33 18.19
C HIS A 134 16.59 -6.58 19.23
N ARG A 135 16.17 -5.53 19.92
CA ARG A 135 15.08 -5.58 20.89
C ARG A 135 14.07 -4.49 20.57
N TYR A 136 12.80 -4.83 20.71
CA TYR A 136 11.67 -3.96 20.42
C TYR A 136 10.78 -3.88 21.65
N PRO A 137 11.14 -3.06 22.66
CA PRO A 137 10.26 -2.82 23.79
C PRO A 137 8.95 -2.22 23.28
N VAL A 138 7.84 -2.80 23.70
CA VAL A 138 6.49 -2.35 23.33
C VAL A 138 5.62 -2.17 24.57
N ASP A 139 4.79 -1.13 24.60
CA ASP A 139 3.76 -1.00 25.63
C ASP A 139 2.57 -1.93 25.36
N ALA A 140 1.53 -1.87 26.20
CA ALA A 140 0.32 -2.66 26.03
C ALA A 140 -0.44 -2.35 24.72
N ALA A 141 -0.35 -1.12 24.20
CA ALA A 141 -0.98 -0.71 22.94
C ALA A 141 -0.12 -1.06 21.71
N GLY A 142 1.08 -1.62 21.90
CA GLY A 142 1.99 -2.03 20.82
C GLY A 142 2.84 -0.88 20.25
N ASN A 143 2.94 0.24 20.95
CA ASN A 143 3.86 1.31 20.58
C ASN A 143 5.30 0.85 20.87
N ARG A 144 6.20 0.97 19.91
CA ARG A 144 7.64 0.75 20.12
C ARG A 144 8.21 1.92 20.94
N LEU A 145 8.94 1.60 22.01
CA LEU A 145 9.43 2.56 22.98
C LEU A 145 10.90 2.33 23.31
N GLU A 146 11.59 3.40 23.72
CA GLU A 146 12.97 3.37 24.19
C GLU A 146 13.02 3.61 25.71
N GLY A 147 13.72 2.75 26.45
CA GLY A 147 13.94 2.93 27.88
C GLY A 147 12.64 3.02 28.70
N GLN A 148 12.47 4.14 29.41
CA GLN A 148 11.28 4.44 30.25
C GLN A 148 10.29 5.37 29.54
N ALA A 149 10.44 5.59 28.23
CA ALA A 149 9.51 6.42 27.46
C ALA A 149 8.10 5.81 27.44
N SER A 150 7.09 6.66 27.31
CA SER A 150 5.70 6.26 27.10
C SER A 150 5.14 6.99 25.89
N ALA A 151 4.25 6.32 25.15
CA ALA A 151 3.46 6.98 24.13
C ALA A 151 2.44 7.92 24.78
N GLN A 152 1.96 8.91 24.01
CA GLN A 152 0.82 9.71 24.42
C GLN A 152 -0.46 8.84 24.50
N PRO A 153 -1.51 9.29 25.22
CA PRO A 153 -2.77 8.53 25.35
C PRO A 153 -3.42 8.11 24.02
N ASP A 154 -3.12 8.82 22.93
CA ASP A 154 -3.60 8.53 21.57
C ASP A 154 -2.55 7.81 20.70
N ASN A 155 -1.60 7.11 21.32
CA ASN A 155 -0.55 6.32 20.67
C ASN A 155 0.54 7.12 19.93
N ARG A 156 0.54 8.47 19.97
CA ARG A 156 1.62 9.27 19.36
C ARG A 156 2.94 9.10 20.09
N LEU A 157 4.04 9.03 19.34
CA LEU A 157 5.40 9.08 19.88
C LEU A 157 5.93 10.51 19.81
N THR A 158 6.64 10.94 20.84
CA THR A 158 7.41 12.20 20.83
C THR A 158 8.90 11.95 20.66
N GLN A 159 9.38 10.74 20.98
CA GLN A 159 10.77 10.35 20.87
C GLN A 159 10.91 8.84 20.66
N LEU A 160 11.91 8.42 19.90
CA LEU A 160 12.35 7.03 19.75
C LEU A 160 13.78 6.99 19.19
N ASP A 161 14.66 6.20 19.78
CA ASP A 161 16.06 6.00 19.37
C ASP A 161 16.80 7.34 19.17
N GLY A 162 16.58 8.27 20.11
CA GLY A 162 17.11 9.64 20.08
C GLY A 162 16.45 10.60 19.08
N ALA A 163 15.64 10.13 18.14
CA ALA A 163 14.90 10.99 17.21
C ALA A 163 13.68 11.61 17.89
N ARG A 164 13.37 12.87 17.59
CA ARG A 164 12.19 13.61 18.10
C ARG A 164 11.11 13.73 17.03
N TYR A 165 9.86 13.64 17.46
CA TYR A 165 8.69 13.63 16.58
C TYR A 165 7.66 14.64 17.07
N ARG A 166 7.06 15.38 16.14
CA ARG A 166 5.96 16.31 16.43
C ARG A 166 4.80 16.07 15.47
N HIS A 167 3.60 16.17 16.02
CA HIS A 167 2.36 15.93 15.31
C HIS A 167 1.47 17.18 15.33
N ASP A 168 0.61 17.32 14.34
CA ASP A 168 -0.47 18.31 14.35
C ASP A 168 -1.65 17.88 15.25
N GLY A 169 -2.68 18.72 15.31
CA GLY A 169 -3.89 18.47 16.11
C GLY A 169 -4.76 17.31 15.58
N THR A 170 -4.62 16.96 14.30
CA THR A 170 -5.27 15.79 13.67
C THR A 170 -4.44 14.51 13.81
N GLY A 171 -3.22 14.60 14.36
CA GLY A 171 -2.35 13.47 14.62
C GLY A 171 -1.43 13.09 13.47
N ASN A 172 -1.24 13.92 12.44
CA ASN A 172 -0.23 13.68 11.41
C ASN A 172 1.15 14.12 11.89
N LEU A 173 2.19 13.35 11.59
CA LEU A 173 3.58 13.75 11.85
C LEU A 173 3.93 14.96 10.97
N ILE A 174 4.30 16.08 11.59
CA ILE A 174 4.67 17.32 10.90
C ILE A 174 6.18 17.60 10.94
N GLU A 175 6.89 17.00 11.89
CA GLU A 175 8.34 17.16 12.02
C GLU A 175 8.98 15.91 12.63
N ARG A 176 10.05 15.42 11.99
CA ARG A 176 11.01 14.45 12.56
C ARG A 176 12.38 15.12 12.63
N GLU A 177 13.02 15.05 13.78
CA GLU A 177 14.40 15.51 13.97
C GLU A 177 15.25 14.33 14.42
N ALA A 178 16.18 13.91 13.55
CA ALA A 178 17.08 12.81 13.81
C ALA A 178 18.18 13.21 14.83
N PRO A 179 18.83 12.24 15.51
CA PRO A 179 19.87 12.54 16.51
C PRO A 179 21.06 13.34 15.96
N ASN A 180 21.33 13.22 14.66
CA ASN A 180 22.40 13.93 13.96
C ASN A 180 22.03 15.39 13.59
N GLY A 181 20.80 15.85 13.89
CA GLY A 181 20.30 17.18 13.56
C GLY A 181 19.62 17.30 12.19
N GLU A 182 19.55 16.22 11.39
CA GLU A 182 18.72 16.20 10.19
C GLU A 182 17.24 16.39 10.56
N ARG A 183 16.55 17.22 9.80
CA ARG A 183 15.13 17.53 10.03
C ARG A 183 14.30 17.23 8.80
N LEU A 184 13.17 16.57 9.02
CA LEU A 184 12.14 16.32 8.03
C LEU A 184 10.88 17.08 8.43
N SER A 185 10.41 18.01 7.61
CA SER A 185 9.14 18.71 7.80
C SER A 185 8.12 18.24 6.77
N LEU A 186 6.90 17.99 7.22
CA LEU A 186 5.83 17.31 6.47
C LEU A 186 4.59 18.21 6.42
N GLY A 187 3.96 18.32 5.26
CA GLY A 187 2.76 19.13 5.04
C GLY A 187 1.66 18.35 4.33
N TYR A 188 0.44 18.47 4.85
CA TYR A 188 -0.74 17.69 4.42
C TYR A 188 -1.81 18.58 3.79
N ASP A 189 -2.65 18.00 2.95
CA ASP A 189 -3.89 18.62 2.48
C ASP A 189 -5.06 18.36 3.44
N GLY A 190 -6.23 18.95 3.15
CA GLY A 190 -7.44 18.77 3.96
C GLY A 190 -7.96 17.31 4.02
N ALA A 191 -7.48 16.43 3.13
CA ALA A 191 -7.78 15.00 3.15
C ALA A 191 -6.71 14.19 3.92
N ASN A 192 -5.86 14.85 4.71
CA ASN A 192 -4.74 14.26 5.45
C ASN A 192 -3.73 13.51 4.57
N ARG A 193 -3.57 13.90 3.29
CA ARG A 193 -2.56 13.30 2.39
C ARG A 193 -1.30 14.14 2.40
N LEU A 194 -0.14 13.51 2.47
CA LEU A 194 1.15 14.20 2.43
C LEU A 194 1.36 14.86 1.05
N VAL A 195 1.36 16.18 0.98
CA VAL A 195 1.50 16.94 -0.28
C VAL A 195 2.82 17.70 -0.38
N ARG A 196 3.50 17.95 0.74
CA ARG A 196 4.79 18.65 0.79
C ARG A 196 5.74 18.02 1.79
N LEU A 197 7.02 18.01 1.43
CA LEU A 197 8.14 17.58 2.25
C LEU A 197 9.25 18.62 2.16
N THR A 198 9.94 18.88 3.26
CA THR A 198 11.25 19.54 3.27
C THR A 198 12.20 18.75 4.14
N ARG A 199 13.29 18.23 3.55
CA ARG A 199 14.40 17.62 4.29
C ARG A 199 15.53 18.63 4.40
N THR A 200 15.96 18.92 5.62
CA THR A 200 17.10 19.78 5.92
C THR A 200 18.20 18.91 6.53
N SER A 201 19.35 18.81 5.86
CA SER A 201 20.49 18.06 6.39
C SER A 201 21.05 18.71 7.65
N ALA A 202 21.88 17.98 8.40
CA ALA A 202 22.57 18.52 9.57
C ALA A 202 23.44 19.76 9.25
N GLN A 203 23.88 19.91 8.00
CA GLN A 203 24.66 21.06 7.50
C GLN A 203 23.78 22.19 6.94
N GLY A 204 22.45 22.07 7.00
CA GLY A 204 21.50 23.08 6.55
C GLY A 204 21.13 23.03 5.06
N ALA A 205 21.62 22.04 4.30
CA ALA A 205 21.21 21.86 2.90
C ALA A 205 19.77 21.37 2.85
N THR A 206 18.95 21.95 1.97
CA THR A 206 17.52 21.64 1.88
C THR A 206 17.16 20.93 0.58
N GLU A 207 16.33 19.90 0.70
CA GLU A 207 15.63 19.28 -0.43
C GLU A 207 14.12 19.40 -0.18
N GLU A 208 13.35 19.72 -1.21
CA GLU A 208 11.90 19.82 -1.12
C GLU A 208 11.24 18.82 -2.06
N ALA A 209 10.16 18.17 -1.61
CA ALA A 209 9.34 17.34 -2.48
C ALA A 209 7.87 17.76 -2.43
N ARG A 210 7.19 17.65 -3.57
CA ARG A 210 5.75 17.87 -3.72
C ARG A 210 5.10 16.65 -4.34
N TYR A 211 4.00 16.20 -3.75
CA TYR A 211 3.25 15.05 -4.20
C TYR A 211 1.89 15.47 -4.77
N ARG A 212 1.41 14.76 -5.79
CA ARG A 212 0.08 14.96 -6.36
C ARG A 212 -0.68 13.64 -6.38
N TYR A 213 -1.98 13.74 -6.15
CA TYR A 213 -2.88 12.60 -6.08
C TYR A 213 -4.04 12.77 -7.06
N ASP A 214 -4.58 11.65 -7.54
CA ASP A 214 -5.86 11.65 -8.25
C ASP A 214 -7.06 11.70 -7.29
N ALA A 215 -8.26 11.71 -7.85
CA ALA A 215 -9.52 11.76 -7.09
C ALA A 215 -9.77 10.48 -6.25
N LEU A 216 -9.09 9.37 -6.55
CA LEU A 216 -9.15 8.13 -5.77
C LEU A 216 -8.09 8.08 -4.66
N GLY A 217 -7.32 9.16 -4.47
CA GLY A 217 -6.27 9.24 -3.46
C GLY A 217 -4.97 8.55 -3.86
N ARG A 218 -4.79 8.20 -5.13
CA ARG A 218 -3.58 7.53 -5.64
C ARG A 218 -2.54 8.55 -6.00
N ARG A 219 -1.30 8.35 -5.56
CA ARG A 219 -0.21 9.25 -5.93
C ARG A 219 0.09 9.13 -7.42
N ILE A 220 -0.05 10.22 -8.17
CA ILE A 220 0.15 10.26 -9.63
C ILE A 220 1.47 10.92 -10.04
N SER A 221 2.06 11.74 -9.16
CA SER A 221 3.40 12.29 -9.39
C SER A 221 4.09 12.73 -8.12
N LYS A 222 5.42 12.81 -8.18
CA LYS A 222 6.26 13.55 -7.26
C LYS A 222 7.24 14.45 -8.00
N THR A 223 7.52 15.61 -7.44
CA THR A 223 8.57 16.53 -7.92
C THR A 223 9.50 16.83 -6.76
N VAL A 224 10.79 16.55 -6.92
CA VAL A 224 11.83 16.77 -5.93
C VAL A 224 12.77 17.87 -6.42
N HIS A 225 12.98 18.90 -5.61
CA HIS A 225 13.96 19.95 -5.78
C HIS A 225 15.16 19.66 -4.89
N HIS A 226 16.31 19.37 -5.51
CA HIS A 226 17.52 18.98 -4.81
C HIS A 226 18.34 20.19 -4.37
N ALA A 227 19.17 20.01 -3.34
CA ALA A 227 20.03 21.06 -2.81
C ALA A 227 21.06 21.59 -3.83
N ASN A 228 21.41 20.78 -4.84
CA ASN A 228 22.29 21.18 -5.95
C ASN A 228 21.58 22.00 -7.05
N GLY A 229 20.30 22.33 -6.86
CA GLY A 229 19.48 23.10 -7.79
C GLY A 229 18.81 22.28 -8.90
N THR A 230 19.05 20.96 -8.98
CA THR A 230 18.34 20.12 -9.96
C THR A 230 16.92 19.81 -9.50
N THR A 231 16.05 19.50 -10.46
CA THR A 231 14.66 19.10 -10.19
C THR A 231 14.37 17.80 -10.92
N ALA A 232 13.83 16.81 -10.20
CA ALA A 232 13.43 15.53 -10.75
C ALA A 232 11.91 15.36 -10.59
N THR A 233 11.21 14.99 -11.66
CA THR A 233 9.79 14.64 -11.61
C THR A 233 9.59 13.18 -11.99
N THR A 234 8.76 12.50 -11.21
CA THR A 234 8.40 11.09 -11.38
C THR A 234 6.89 10.99 -11.48
N HIS A 235 6.40 10.29 -12.49
CA HIS A 235 4.98 10.00 -12.70
C HIS A 235 4.67 8.54 -12.38
N TYR A 236 3.48 8.28 -11.84
CA TYR A 236 3.07 6.97 -11.39
C TYR A 236 1.82 6.47 -12.12
N GLY A 237 1.84 5.20 -12.51
CA GLY A 237 0.70 4.49 -13.09
C GLY A 237 0.21 3.36 -12.19
N TRP A 238 -1.09 3.08 -12.28
CA TRP A 238 -1.81 2.24 -11.33
C TRP A 238 -2.66 1.17 -12.03
N ASP A 239 -2.69 -0.03 -11.43
CA ASP A 239 -3.64 -1.10 -11.73
C ASP A 239 -4.46 -1.36 -10.46
N GLY A 240 -5.68 -0.83 -10.41
CA GLY A 240 -6.50 -0.78 -9.20
C GLY A 240 -5.75 -0.10 -8.05
N ASP A 241 -5.45 -0.89 -7.02
CA ASP A 241 -4.72 -0.46 -5.82
C ASP A 241 -3.21 -0.61 -5.88
N ARG A 242 -2.66 -1.14 -6.97
CA ARG A 242 -1.24 -1.42 -7.14
C ARG A 242 -0.55 -0.34 -7.96
N LEU A 243 0.53 0.21 -7.45
CA LEU A 243 1.43 1.07 -8.22
C LEU A 243 2.26 0.17 -9.14
N VAL A 244 1.99 0.23 -10.44
CA VAL A 244 2.57 -0.69 -11.44
C VAL A 244 3.55 -0.01 -12.38
N HIS A 245 3.61 1.32 -12.38
CA HIS A 245 4.45 2.05 -13.32
C HIS A 245 5.09 3.27 -12.67
N GLU A 246 6.38 3.49 -12.96
CA GLU A 246 7.13 4.69 -12.63
C GLU A 246 7.79 5.23 -13.90
N ALA A 247 7.57 6.52 -14.20
CA ALA A 247 8.21 7.21 -15.32
C ALA A 247 8.98 8.43 -14.81
N LYS A 248 10.30 8.41 -14.95
CA LYS A 248 11.22 9.49 -14.56
C LYS A 248 12.03 9.90 -15.78
N GLU A 249 11.88 11.15 -16.22
CA GLU A 249 12.52 11.66 -17.44
C GLU A 249 12.27 10.73 -18.65
N ARG A 250 13.29 10.03 -19.13
CA ARG A 250 13.19 9.05 -20.22
C ARG A 250 13.19 7.60 -19.73
N HIS A 251 13.30 7.35 -18.43
CA HIS A 251 13.29 6.02 -17.85
C HIS A 251 11.88 5.62 -17.41
N GLN A 252 11.45 4.45 -17.84
CA GLN A 252 10.17 3.85 -17.45
C GLN A 252 10.43 2.50 -16.79
N THR A 253 9.78 2.27 -15.66
CA THR A 253 9.77 1.00 -14.93
C THR A 253 8.34 0.51 -14.85
N THR A 254 8.08 -0.73 -15.26
CA THR A 254 6.80 -1.40 -15.03
C THR A 254 7.00 -2.62 -14.14
N VAL A 255 6.13 -2.81 -13.16
CA VAL A 255 6.12 -3.96 -12.26
C VAL A 255 4.89 -4.81 -12.55
N VAL A 256 5.12 -6.10 -12.78
CA VAL A 256 4.07 -7.11 -12.93
C VAL A 256 3.97 -7.86 -11.62
N TYR A 257 2.78 -7.86 -11.02
CA TYR A 257 2.47 -8.53 -9.76
C TYR A 257 1.78 -9.87 -9.98
N GLU A 258 1.82 -10.73 -8.97
CA GLU A 258 0.95 -11.90 -8.91
C GLU A 258 -0.53 -11.44 -8.99
N PRO A 259 -1.39 -12.12 -9.77
CA PRO A 259 -2.81 -11.76 -9.86
C PRO A 259 -3.48 -11.71 -8.48
N GLY A 260 -4.23 -10.63 -8.21
CA GLY A 260 -4.91 -10.43 -6.92
C GLY A 260 -4.00 -10.19 -5.71
N SER A 261 -2.69 -9.97 -5.92
CA SER A 261 -1.68 -9.87 -4.88
C SER A 261 -0.79 -8.64 -5.07
N PHE A 262 -0.05 -8.26 -4.01
CA PHE A 262 0.98 -7.22 -4.02
C PHE A 262 2.40 -7.81 -4.08
N VAL A 263 2.53 -9.13 -4.27
CA VAL A 263 3.81 -9.80 -4.47
C VAL A 263 4.31 -9.55 -5.90
N PRO A 264 5.46 -8.88 -6.08
CA PRO A 264 5.98 -8.59 -7.42
C PRO A 264 6.61 -9.84 -8.06
N MET A 265 6.39 -10.01 -9.37
CA MET A 265 6.93 -11.13 -10.16
C MET A 265 8.03 -10.68 -11.12
N LEU A 266 7.73 -9.65 -11.93
CA LEU A 266 8.62 -9.17 -12.98
C LEU A 266 8.77 -7.65 -12.93
N ARG A 267 9.93 -7.17 -13.34
CA ARG A 267 10.21 -5.77 -13.62
C ARG A 267 10.64 -5.62 -15.07
N ILE A 268 10.10 -4.60 -15.73
CA ILE A 268 10.42 -4.24 -17.10
C ILE A 268 10.89 -2.79 -17.10
N ASP A 269 12.18 -2.58 -17.34
CA ASP A 269 12.81 -1.27 -17.44
C ASP A 269 13.02 -0.88 -18.91
N GLN A 270 12.82 0.40 -19.22
CA GLN A 270 13.08 0.97 -20.55
C GLN A 270 13.77 2.33 -20.40
N ALA A 271 14.93 2.49 -21.05
CA ALA A 271 15.72 3.71 -21.05
C ALA A 271 15.50 4.52 -22.34
N GLY A 272 14.38 5.24 -22.43
CA GLY A 272 14.02 6.09 -23.55
C GLY A 272 13.17 5.39 -24.62
N ASP A 273 12.63 6.21 -25.52
CA ASP A 273 11.74 5.75 -26.58
C ASP A 273 12.49 4.85 -27.56
N GLY A 274 11.96 3.65 -27.82
CA GLY A 274 12.57 2.68 -28.73
C GLY A 274 13.77 1.91 -28.18
N ALA A 275 14.23 2.19 -26.95
CA ALA A 275 15.27 1.39 -26.31
C ALA A 275 14.79 -0.04 -26.02
N ALA A 276 15.73 -1.00 -26.05
CA ALA A 276 15.46 -2.38 -25.68
C ALA A 276 14.96 -2.45 -24.23
N LYS A 277 13.95 -3.29 -24.00
CA LYS A 277 13.34 -3.47 -22.69
C LYS A 277 14.16 -4.47 -21.89
N GLN A 278 14.57 -4.09 -20.68
CA GLN A 278 15.27 -4.96 -19.76
C GLN A 278 14.27 -5.65 -18.84
N ILE A 279 14.24 -6.98 -18.89
CA ILE A 279 13.35 -7.80 -18.06
C ILE A 279 14.16 -8.37 -16.90
N SER A 280 13.59 -8.33 -15.70
CA SER A 280 14.14 -8.95 -14.50
C SER A 280 13.06 -9.60 -13.66
N ALA A 281 13.39 -10.70 -13.01
CA ALA A 281 12.55 -11.40 -12.06
C ALA A 281 12.80 -10.90 -10.64
N TYR A 282 11.73 -10.73 -9.87
CA TYR A 282 11.82 -10.58 -8.43
C TYR A 282 12.01 -11.94 -7.77
N VAL A 283 12.98 -12.02 -6.87
CA VAL A 283 13.08 -13.10 -5.88
C VAL A 283 12.69 -12.51 -4.54
N THR A 284 11.57 -12.98 -4.00
CA THR A 284 10.99 -12.46 -2.75
C THR A 284 11.28 -13.39 -1.58
N ASP A 285 11.11 -12.90 -0.36
CA ASP A 285 11.00 -13.75 0.82
C ASP A 285 9.58 -14.32 1.02
N ALA A 286 9.36 -15.00 2.15
CA ALA A 286 8.08 -15.60 2.53
C ALA A 286 6.91 -14.59 2.65
N LEU A 287 7.20 -13.30 2.80
CA LEU A 287 6.19 -12.23 2.86
C LEU A 287 5.91 -11.61 1.49
N GLY A 288 6.67 -11.99 0.46
CA GLY A 288 6.62 -11.30 -0.83
C GLY A 288 7.49 -10.04 -0.90
N THR A 289 8.34 -9.80 0.11
CA THR A 289 9.28 -8.68 0.11
C THR A 289 10.42 -8.97 -0.88
N PRO A 290 10.73 -8.09 -1.84
CA PRO A 290 11.87 -8.26 -2.75
C PRO A 290 13.20 -8.40 -2.03
N MET A 291 13.92 -9.49 -2.27
CA MET A 291 15.27 -9.74 -1.76
C MET A 291 16.32 -9.67 -2.87
N GLN A 292 15.96 -10.01 -4.11
CA GLN A 292 16.83 -9.88 -5.28
C GLN A 292 16.04 -9.50 -6.53
N LEU A 293 16.71 -8.85 -7.46
CA LEU A 293 16.24 -8.56 -8.81
C LEU A 293 17.25 -9.17 -9.80
N VAL A 294 16.82 -10.19 -10.55
CA VAL A 294 17.72 -11.03 -11.36
C VAL A 294 17.24 -11.08 -12.80
N THR A 295 18.13 -10.87 -13.77
CA THR A 295 17.79 -10.98 -15.19
C THR A 295 17.57 -12.45 -15.60
N PRO A 296 16.89 -12.75 -16.73
CA PRO A 296 16.81 -14.11 -17.27
C PRO A 296 18.18 -14.76 -17.55
N ARG A 297 19.25 -13.97 -17.69
CA ARG A 297 20.64 -14.45 -17.87
C ARG A 297 21.32 -14.84 -16.57
N GLY A 298 20.67 -14.55 -15.44
CA GLY A 298 21.16 -14.80 -14.09
C GLY A 298 22.04 -13.69 -13.51
N ASP A 299 22.12 -12.53 -14.17
CA ASP A 299 22.78 -11.35 -13.62
C ASP A 299 21.92 -10.74 -12.51
N THR A 300 22.47 -10.59 -11.31
CA THR A 300 21.83 -9.86 -10.20
C THR A 300 21.99 -8.35 -10.41
N LEU A 301 20.87 -7.63 -10.56
CA LEU A 301 20.84 -6.17 -10.72
C LEU A 301 20.76 -5.43 -9.38
N TRP A 302 20.07 -6.05 -8.42
CA TRP A 302 19.88 -5.55 -7.07
C TRP A 302 19.69 -6.71 -6.10
N GLN A 303 20.18 -6.57 -4.87
CA GLN A 303 19.98 -7.50 -3.77
C GLN A 303 19.98 -6.76 -2.43
N ALA A 304 19.30 -7.32 -1.43
CA ALA A 304 19.30 -6.79 -0.08
C ALA A 304 19.26 -7.89 0.98
N GLN A 305 19.52 -7.50 2.22
CA GLN A 305 19.32 -8.32 3.40
C GLN A 305 17.99 -7.97 4.05
N PRO A 306 17.34 -8.90 4.76
CA PRO A 306 16.07 -8.60 5.42
C PRO A 306 16.24 -7.68 6.63
N ASP A 307 15.23 -6.83 6.84
CA ASP A 307 15.08 -6.03 8.05
C ASP A 307 13.68 -6.21 8.63
N ASP A 308 13.58 -6.26 9.96
CA ASP A 308 12.33 -6.60 10.65
C ASP A 308 11.25 -5.51 10.52
N TRP A 309 11.65 -4.24 10.40
CA TRP A 309 10.73 -3.10 10.34
C TRP A 309 10.97 -2.21 9.13
N ALA A 310 12.13 -2.27 8.48
CA ALA A 310 12.41 -1.56 7.23
C ALA A 310 12.19 -2.44 5.97
N ALA A 311 11.75 -3.69 6.15
CA ALA A 311 11.66 -4.75 5.14
C ALA A 311 13.02 -5.23 4.61
N VAL A 312 13.92 -4.30 4.26
CA VAL A 312 15.26 -4.57 3.75
C VAL A 312 16.32 -3.64 4.33
N THR A 313 17.57 -4.09 4.30
CA THR A 313 18.78 -3.35 4.66
C THR A 313 19.96 -3.82 3.79
N ASN A 314 21.11 -3.16 3.90
CA ASN A 314 22.34 -3.51 3.17
C ASN A 314 22.11 -3.73 1.66
N GLU A 315 21.35 -2.82 1.04
CA GLU A 315 21.02 -2.85 -0.38
C GLU A 315 22.28 -2.69 -1.24
N GLN A 316 22.41 -3.50 -2.28
CA GLN A 316 23.54 -3.52 -3.21
C GLN A 316 23.06 -3.73 -4.64
N GLY A 317 23.74 -3.13 -5.61
CA GLY A 317 23.43 -3.30 -7.02
C GLY A 317 23.60 -2.02 -7.84
N ARG A 318 23.31 -2.12 -9.14
CA ARG A 318 23.37 -0.99 -10.09
C ARG A 318 22.00 -0.41 -10.43
N THR A 319 20.94 -1.05 -9.95
CA THR A 319 19.55 -0.65 -10.18
C THR A 319 18.87 -0.42 -8.83
N ALA A 320 18.19 0.71 -8.65
CA ALA A 320 17.40 0.97 -7.45
C ALA A 320 16.11 0.15 -7.46
N GLN A 321 15.70 -0.39 -6.31
CA GLN A 321 14.45 -1.12 -6.13
C GLN A 321 13.65 -0.53 -4.96
N PRO A 322 12.54 0.19 -5.24
CA PRO A 322 11.80 0.90 -4.21
C PRO A 322 10.76 0.07 -3.45
N ILE A 323 10.36 -1.11 -3.93
CA ILE A 323 9.34 -1.92 -3.22
C ILE A 323 9.89 -2.41 -1.88
N ARG A 324 9.06 -2.34 -0.82
CA ARG A 324 9.39 -2.78 0.54
C ARG A 324 8.46 -3.92 0.96
N PHE A 325 7.78 -3.84 2.10
CA PHE A 325 6.69 -4.78 2.38
C PHE A 325 5.60 -4.66 1.30
N GLN A 326 4.71 -5.66 1.20
CA GLN A 326 3.61 -5.63 0.23
C GLN A 326 2.85 -4.30 0.32
N GLY A 327 2.63 -3.64 -0.83
CA GLY A 327 1.97 -2.34 -0.94
C GLY A 327 2.87 -1.11 -0.79
N GLN A 328 4.08 -1.28 -0.27
CA GLN A 328 4.95 -0.16 0.12
C GLN A 328 5.98 0.21 -0.95
N TRP A 329 6.15 1.52 -1.17
CA TRP A 329 7.10 2.12 -2.11
C TRP A 329 8.01 3.14 -1.42
N TYR A 330 9.32 2.92 -1.46
CA TYR A 330 10.32 3.77 -0.83
C TYR A 330 10.52 5.11 -1.56
N ASP A 331 10.47 6.20 -0.79
CA ASP A 331 10.81 7.55 -1.24
C ASP A 331 12.10 8.04 -0.59
N GLU A 332 13.18 8.04 -1.38
CA GLU A 332 14.53 8.45 -0.98
C GLU A 332 14.56 9.86 -0.35
N GLU A 333 13.76 10.79 -0.88
CA GLU A 333 13.71 12.17 -0.38
C GLU A 333 13.28 12.26 1.10
N SER A 334 12.48 11.29 1.57
CA SER A 334 11.87 11.31 2.91
C SER A 334 12.39 10.23 3.85
N GLY A 335 12.88 9.12 3.30
CA GLY A 335 13.13 7.91 4.08
C GLY A 335 11.87 7.10 4.39
N LEU A 336 10.68 7.58 3.99
CA LEU A 336 9.38 6.98 4.27
C LEU A 336 8.94 6.05 3.14
N TYR A 337 8.01 5.15 3.44
CA TYR A 337 7.40 4.27 2.45
C TYR A 337 5.96 4.70 2.20
N TYR A 338 5.67 5.13 0.98
CA TYR A 338 4.30 5.36 0.54
C TYR A 338 3.53 4.03 0.50
N ASN A 339 2.42 3.96 1.21
CA ASN A 339 1.58 2.76 1.32
C ASN A 339 0.10 3.12 1.10
N ARG A 340 -0.24 3.40 -0.16
CA ARG A 340 -1.57 3.77 -0.68
C ARG A 340 -2.30 4.87 0.09
N HIS A 341 -2.86 4.56 1.26
CA HIS A 341 -3.60 5.48 2.13
C HIS A 341 -2.74 6.17 3.18
N ARG A 342 -1.57 5.63 3.52
CA ARG A 342 -0.68 6.18 4.56
C ARG A 342 0.78 6.17 4.13
N TYR A 343 1.63 6.81 4.93
CA TYR A 343 3.08 6.74 4.82
C TYR A 343 3.65 6.04 6.05
N TYR A 344 4.51 5.06 5.82
CA TYR A 344 5.16 4.26 6.84
C TYR A 344 6.56 4.80 7.12
N ASP A 345 6.88 5.01 8.40
CA ASP A 345 8.23 5.34 8.85
C ASP A 345 8.94 4.06 9.34
N PRO A 346 9.95 3.56 8.60
CA PRO A 346 10.70 2.36 9.01
C PRO A 346 11.51 2.58 10.29
N GLN A 347 11.86 3.81 10.66
CA GLN A 347 12.57 4.10 11.92
C GLN A 347 11.65 3.80 13.11
N GLN A 348 10.41 4.27 13.03
CA GLN A 348 9.39 4.02 14.06
C GLN A 348 8.76 2.63 13.96
N GLY A 349 8.81 2.01 12.78
CA GLY A 349 8.11 0.76 12.50
C GLY A 349 6.59 0.92 12.43
N ARG A 350 6.10 2.09 11.99
CA ARG A 350 4.68 2.46 12.08
C ARG A 350 4.28 3.54 11.08
N TYR A 351 2.99 3.83 10.93
CA TYR A 351 2.50 4.92 10.08
C TYR A 351 2.66 6.30 10.72
N ILE A 352 2.83 7.33 9.90
CA ILE A 352 3.01 8.72 10.34
C ILE A 352 1.70 9.50 10.50
N SER A 353 0.56 8.87 10.19
CA SER A 353 -0.78 9.41 10.35
C SER A 353 -1.70 8.36 10.94
N GLN A 354 -2.80 8.82 11.54
CA GLN A 354 -3.82 7.93 12.07
C GLN A 354 -4.49 7.14 10.94
N ASP A 355 -4.98 5.95 11.28
CA ASP A 355 -5.73 5.11 10.37
C ASP A 355 -7.00 5.82 9.88
N PRO A 356 -7.18 6.03 8.57
CA PRO A 356 -8.36 6.71 8.05
C PRO A 356 -9.66 5.89 8.23
N ILE A 357 -9.57 4.59 8.51
CA ILE A 357 -10.73 3.78 8.91
C ILE A 357 -10.86 3.66 10.44
N GLY A 358 -10.06 4.39 11.19
CA GLY A 358 -10.10 4.49 12.64
C GLY A 358 -9.89 3.14 13.33
N LEU A 359 -10.70 2.85 14.36
CA LEU A 359 -10.59 1.63 15.15
C LEU A 359 -10.90 0.35 14.37
N ASN A 360 -11.47 0.44 13.16
CA ASN A 360 -11.67 -0.71 12.29
C ASN A 360 -10.34 -1.29 11.78
N GLY A 361 -9.28 -0.46 11.68
CA GLY A 361 -7.93 -0.90 11.33
C GLY A 361 -7.15 -1.50 12.51
N GLY A 362 -7.62 -1.25 13.73
CA GLY A 362 -7.02 -1.72 14.98
C GLY A 362 -7.07 -0.68 16.09
N THR A 363 -6.73 -1.10 17.31
CA THR A 363 -6.74 -0.22 18.50
C THR A 363 -5.57 0.76 18.56
N ASN A 364 -4.50 0.47 17.82
CA ASN A 364 -3.37 1.38 17.65
C ASN A 364 -3.48 2.07 16.28
N LEU A 365 -3.95 3.31 16.28
CA LEU A 365 -4.25 4.07 15.05
C LEU A 365 -3.03 4.33 14.15
N TYR A 366 -1.82 4.18 14.65
CA TYR A 366 -0.59 4.35 13.86
C TYR A 366 0.10 3.01 13.58
N GLY A 367 -0.40 1.90 14.12
CA GLY A 367 0.24 0.59 14.00
C GLY A 367 0.29 0.12 12.54
N TYR A 368 1.40 -0.50 12.15
CA TYR A 368 1.49 -1.25 10.89
C TYR A 368 0.86 -2.63 11.06
N VAL A 369 1.58 -3.54 11.70
CA VAL A 369 1.12 -4.87 12.10
C VAL A 369 1.78 -5.25 13.41
N SER A 370 1.19 -6.19 14.15
CA SER A 370 1.76 -6.69 15.41
C SER A 370 3.00 -7.57 15.19
N ASN A 371 3.05 -8.29 14.07
CA ASN A 371 4.17 -9.14 13.69
C ASN A 371 4.58 -8.92 12.23
N PRO A 372 5.59 -8.08 11.96
CA PRO A 372 6.02 -7.76 10.59
C PRO A 372 6.74 -8.92 9.89
N THR A 373 7.04 -10.02 10.58
CA THR A 373 7.65 -11.23 9.97
C THR A 373 6.62 -12.24 9.46
N GLY A 374 5.32 -12.00 9.73
CA GLY A 374 4.22 -12.91 9.36
C GLY A 374 2.92 -12.22 8.97
N MET A 375 2.91 -10.89 8.90
CA MET A 375 1.75 -10.07 8.57
C MET A 375 2.15 -8.94 7.63
N VAL A 376 1.20 -8.51 6.80
CA VAL A 376 1.36 -7.40 5.86
C VAL A 376 0.14 -6.49 5.91
N ASP A 377 0.30 -5.22 5.57
CA ASP A 377 -0.82 -4.28 5.36
C ASP A 377 -0.65 -3.60 4.00
N PRO A 378 -1.14 -4.22 2.90
CA PRO A 378 -0.87 -3.76 1.55
C PRO A 378 -1.55 -2.45 1.15
N LEU A 379 -2.54 -2.01 1.92
CA LEU A 379 -3.30 -0.79 1.64
C LEU A 379 -2.98 0.34 2.63
N GLY A 380 -2.30 0.02 3.72
CA GLY A 380 -2.15 0.98 4.80
C GLY A 380 -3.44 1.21 5.56
N LEU A 381 -4.27 0.18 5.77
CA LEU A 381 -5.57 0.28 6.46
C LEU A 381 -5.78 -0.78 7.53
N SER A 382 -5.25 -1.99 7.34
CA SER A 382 -5.44 -3.08 8.30
C SER A 382 -4.45 -4.20 8.06
N GLY A 383 -3.81 -4.68 9.13
CA GLY A 383 -2.90 -5.83 9.06
C GLY A 383 -3.62 -7.13 8.71
N LEU A 384 -3.11 -7.83 7.70
CA LEU A 384 -3.52 -9.16 7.29
C LEU A 384 -2.45 -10.18 7.71
N ARG A 385 -2.87 -11.25 8.37
CA ARG A 385 -1.96 -12.37 8.67
C ARG A 385 -1.81 -13.24 7.42
N LEU A 386 -0.57 -13.52 7.05
CA LEU A 386 -0.27 -14.54 6.03
C LEU A 386 -0.47 -15.92 6.66
N LEU A 387 -1.72 -16.41 6.60
CA LEU A 387 -2.04 -17.81 6.88
C LEU A 387 -2.19 -18.54 5.55
N ILE A 388 -1.30 -19.51 5.32
CA ILE A 388 -1.49 -20.70 4.46
C ILE A 388 -1.88 -20.40 2.99
N GLY A 389 -0.96 -20.71 2.08
CA GLY A 389 -1.05 -20.64 0.61
C GLY A 389 -2.34 -20.10 -0.01
N ALA A 390 -2.26 -18.89 -0.58
CA ALA A 390 -2.99 -18.28 -1.71
C ALA A 390 -4.49 -18.56 -1.99
N GLU A 391 -5.17 -19.49 -1.33
CA GLU A 391 -6.51 -19.96 -1.73
C GLU A 391 -7.58 -19.77 -0.67
N LYS A 392 -7.22 -19.62 0.62
CA LYS A 392 -8.17 -19.04 1.58
C LYS A 392 -8.42 -17.54 1.32
N ILE A 393 -7.54 -16.92 0.52
CA ILE A 393 -7.61 -15.53 0.08
C ILE A 393 -8.69 -15.33 -1.01
N ARG A 394 -9.17 -16.35 -1.73
CA ARG A 394 -10.21 -16.14 -2.76
C ARG A 394 -11.59 -15.82 -2.18
N GLY A 395 -11.94 -16.38 -1.01
CA GLY A 395 -13.15 -16.00 -0.27
C GLY A 395 -12.91 -14.73 0.54
N ASP A 396 -11.84 -14.70 1.33
CA ASP A 396 -11.60 -13.64 2.31
C ASP A 396 -11.14 -12.32 1.66
N ALA A 397 -10.41 -12.32 0.53
CA ALA A 397 -10.02 -11.08 -0.16
C ALA A 397 -11.09 -10.54 -1.11
N TRP A 398 -12.00 -11.37 -1.64
CA TRP A 398 -13.19 -10.86 -2.33
C TRP A 398 -14.13 -10.20 -1.33
N CYS A 399 -14.38 -10.85 -0.19
CA CYS A 399 -15.17 -10.30 0.90
C CYS A 399 -14.51 -9.06 1.51
N ALA A 400 -13.19 -9.05 1.74
CA ALA A 400 -12.47 -7.86 2.19
C ALA A 400 -12.47 -6.76 1.13
N ALA A 401 -12.27 -7.05 -0.16
CA ALA A 401 -12.32 -6.04 -1.22
C ALA A 401 -13.73 -5.43 -1.37
N GLN A 402 -14.79 -6.23 -1.26
CA GLN A 402 -16.17 -5.72 -1.27
C GLN A 402 -16.51 -4.93 -0.02
N TYR A 403 -16.11 -5.42 1.15
CA TYR A 403 -16.27 -4.71 2.42
C TYR A 403 -15.48 -3.41 2.42
N LEU A 404 -14.24 -3.39 1.92
CA LEU A 404 -13.38 -2.22 1.80
C LEU A 404 -13.87 -1.25 0.71
N ALA A 405 -14.42 -1.73 -0.40
CA ALA A 405 -15.06 -0.88 -1.41
C ALA A 405 -16.34 -0.21 -0.85
N ALA A 406 -17.14 -0.95 -0.07
CA ALA A 406 -18.31 -0.40 0.60
C ALA A 406 -17.91 0.54 1.76
N ALA A 407 -16.92 0.19 2.57
CA ALA A 407 -16.45 1.00 3.70
C ALA A 407 -15.69 2.25 3.24
N SER A 408 -14.91 2.20 2.15
CA SER A 408 -14.27 3.38 1.56
C SER A 408 -15.28 4.35 0.96
N SER A 409 -16.46 3.88 0.55
CA SER A 409 -17.54 4.78 0.16
C SER A 409 -18.08 5.59 1.36
N VAL A 410 -18.03 5.03 2.58
CA VAL A 410 -18.41 5.76 3.82
C VAL A 410 -17.37 6.83 4.16
N SER A 411 -16.08 6.55 4.01
CA SER A 411 -15.01 7.52 4.32
C SER A 411 -14.98 8.70 3.34
N GLN A 412 -15.58 8.56 2.17
CA GLN A 412 -15.75 9.65 1.19
C GLN A 412 -17.00 10.51 1.42
N LEU A 413 -17.98 10.05 2.21
CA LEU A 413 -19.22 10.81 2.44
C LEU A 413 -19.00 12.18 3.07
N PRO A 414 -18.12 12.37 4.08
CA PRO A 414 -17.86 13.69 4.64
C PRO A 414 -17.37 14.69 3.58
N ALA A 415 -16.42 14.27 2.72
CA ALA A 415 -15.87 15.13 1.67
C ALA A 415 -16.92 15.46 0.58
N ILE A 416 -17.79 14.51 0.24
CA ILE A 416 -18.88 14.74 -0.71
C ILE A 416 -19.91 15.72 -0.13
N VAL A 417 -20.23 15.60 1.16
CA VAL A 417 -21.15 16.52 1.85
C VAL A 417 -20.53 17.91 1.93
N GLU A 418 -19.25 18.02 2.29
CA GLU A 418 -18.52 19.29 2.35
C GLU A 418 -18.48 19.97 0.99
N GLN A 419 -18.14 19.25 -0.08
CA GLN A 419 -18.17 19.80 -1.45
C GLN A 419 -19.59 20.26 -1.87
N GLN A 420 -20.64 19.55 -1.45
CA GLN A 420 -22.01 19.94 -1.75
C GLN A 420 -22.47 21.17 -0.96
N LEU A 421 -21.98 21.34 0.28
CA LEU A 421 -22.22 22.54 1.09
C LEU A 421 -21.46 23.74 0.53
N ASP A 422 -20.21 23.57 0.11
CA ASP A 422 -19.42 24.63 -0.56
C ASP A 422 -20.12 25.13 -1.83
N MET A 423 -20.62 24.21 -2.67
CA MET A 423 -21.40 24.59 -3.85
C MET A 423 -22.71 25.32 -3.50
N ALA A 424 -23.35 24.97 -2.38
CA ALA A 424 -24.56 25.64 -1.91
C ALA A 424 -24.24 27.06 -1.37
N ASP A 425 -23.13 27.22 -0.66
CA ASP A 425 -22.64 28.51 -0.17
C ASP A 425 -22.22 29.43 -1.32
N GLU A 426 -21.53 28.90 -2.34
CA GLU A 426 -21.19 29.65 -3.55
C GLU A 426 -22.43 30.10 -4.32
N ALA A 427 -23.43 29.22 -4.48
CA ALA A 427 -24.69 29.55 -5.12
C ALA A 427 -25.44 30.65 -4.37
N ARG A 428 -25.53 30.56 -3.03
CA ARG A 428 -26.12 31.59 -2.18
C ARG A 428 -25.38 32.92 -2.31
N THR A 429 -24.05 32.90 -2.28
CA THR A 429 -23.20 34.09 -2.41
C THR A 429 -23.34 34.74 -3.79
N SER A 430 -23.47 33.94 -4.84
CA SER A 430 -23.74 34.42 -6.20
C SER A 430 -25.10 35.12 -6.29
N GLN A 431 -26.14 34.53 -5.67
CA GLN A 431 -27.49 35.09 -5.68
C GLN A 431 -27.60 36.39 -4.87
N ILE A 432 -26.92 36.49 -3.72
CA ILE A 432 -26.84 37.73 -2.94
C ILE A 432 -26.19 38.84 -3.76
N ARG A 433 -25.08 38.57 -4.46
CA ARG A 433 -24.45 39.54 -5.37
C ARG A 433 -25.39 39.98 -6.51
N GLY A 434 -26.23 39.07 -6.98
CA GLY A 434 -27.32 39.39 -7.91
C GLY A 434 -28.33 40.37 -7.30
N CYS A 435 -28.82 40.07 -6.08
CA CYS A 435 -29.74 40.96 -5.35
C CYS A 435 -29.16 42.36 -5.14
N GLU A 436 -27.87 42.47 -4.79
CA GLU A 436 -27.16 43.75 -4.62
C GLU A 436 -27.05 44.53 -5.93
N SER A 437 -26.71 43.83 -7.03
CA SER A 437 -26.60 44.41 -8.36
C SER A 437 -27.95 44.93 -8.86
N ASP A 438 -29.03 44.18 -8.62
CA ASP A 438 -30.39 44.57 -9.00
C ASP A 438 -30.88 45.77 -8.17
N LYS A 439 -30.60 45.78 -6.86
CA LYS A 439 -30.89 46.95 -6.00
C LYS A 439 -30.19 48.20 -6.51
N PHE A 440 -28.89 48.10 -6.83
CA PHE A 440 -28.10 49.21 -7.35
C PHE A 440 -28.63 49.70 -8.70
N ASN A 441 -28.84 48.80 -9.65
CA ASN A 441 -29.35 49.14 -10.98
C ASN A 441 -30.72 49.83 -10.90
N ARG A 442 -31.60 49.35 -10.03
CA ARG A 442 -32.95 49.91 -9.89
C ARG A 442 -32.95 51.28 -9.22
N GLN A 443 -32.09 51.50 -8.22
CA GLN A 443 -31.88 52.82 -7.64
C GLN A 443 -31.35 53.82 -8.68
N VAL A 444 -30.40 53.39 -9.52
CA VAL A 444 -29.83 54.22 -10.60
C VAL A 444 -30.86 54.52 -11.70
N LEU A 445 -31.69 53.54 -12.09
CA LEU A 445 -32.63 53.68 -13.21
C LEU A 445 -33.95 54.37 -12.86
N THR A 446 -34.45 54.20 -11.62
CA THR A 446 -35.82 54.61 -11.25
C THR A 446 -35.86 55.67 -10.15
N GLY A 447 -34.76 55.87 -9.41
CA GLY A 447 -34.71 56.81 -8.29
C GLY A 447 -35.56 56.42 -7.06
N LEU A 448 -36.18 55.23 -7.07
CA LEU A 448 -37.03 54.73 -5.99
C LEU A 448 -36.26 53.83 -5.00
N PRO A 449 -36.64 53.79 -3.71
CA PRO A 449 -36.07 52.84 -2.75
C PRO A 449 -36.47 51.41 -3.10
N ALA A 450 -35.49 50.52 -3.30
CA ALA A 450 -35.69 49.11 -3.65
C ALA A 450 -35.50 48.14 -2.45
N GLU A 451 -35.62 48.63 -1.20
CA GLU A 451 -35.32 47.82 -0.01
C GLU A 451 -36.26 46.63 0.19
N GLY A 452 -37.56 46.77 -0.10
CA GLY A 452 -38.52 45.68 0.07
C GLY A 452 -38.23 44.50 -0.87
N GLU A 453 -37.87 44.78 -2.13
CA GLU A 453 -37.57 43.75 -3.13
C GLU A 453 -36.18 43.15 -2.90
N TYR A 454 -35.22 43.95 -2.44
CA TYR A 454 -33.92 43.46 -2.01
C TYR A 454 -34.04 42.47 -0.85
N ASN A 455 -34.82 42.82 0.20
CA ASN A 455 -35.03 41.94 1.34
C ASN A 455 -35.78 40.66 0.92
N ALA A 456 -36.78 40.76 0.03
CA ALA A 456 -37.46 39.59 -0.52
C ALA A 456 -36.51 38.67 -1.32
N CYS A 457 -35.54 39.23 -2.03
CA CYS A 457 -34.51 38.50 -2.77
C CYS A 457 -33.53 37.78 -1.82
N LEU A 458 -33.09 38.45 -0.74
CA LEU A 458 -32.25 37.83 0.30
C LEU A 458 -33.00 36.68 1.00
N ASP A 459 -34.25 36.90 1.38
CA ASP A 459 -35.09 35.86 1.99
C ASP A 459 -35.27 34.65 1.06
N GLN A 460 -35.35 34.88 -0.25
CA GLN A 460 -35.42 33.81 -1.23
C GLN A 460 -34.11 33.04 -1.35
N ALA A 461 -32.97 33.72 -1.36
CA ALA A 461 -31.65 33.09 -1.38
C ALA A 461 -31.42 32.23 -0.12
N ASP A 462 -31.85 32.72 1.04
CA ASP A 462 -31.76 31.99 2.30
C ASP A 462 -32.68 30.77 2.34
N ARG A 463 -33.93 30.90 1.88
CA ARG A 463 -34.84 29.74 1.77
C ARG A 463 -34.27 28.66 0.84
N GLN A 464 -33.78 29.04 -0.33
CA GLN A 464 -33.21 28.10 -1.29
C GLN A 464 -31.95 27.40 -0.75
N TYR A 465 -31.13 28.11 0.01
CA TYR A 465 -29.99 27.53 0.71
C TYR A 465 -30.42 26.51 1.77
N GLN A 466 -31.37 26.86 2.63
CA GLN A 466 -31.88 25.95 3.67
C GLN A 466 -32.51 24.69 3.06
N ASP A 467 -33.31 24.84 2.01
CA ASP A 467 -33.88 23.69 1.27
C ASP A 467 -32.78 22.79 0.70
N ARG A 468 -31.69 23.39 0.20
CA ARG A 468 -30.55 22.64 -0.34
C ARG A 468 -29.79 21.88 0.73
N VAL A 469 -29.55 22.48 1.89
CA VAL A 469 -28.90 21.84 3.04
C VAL A 469 -29.72 20.65 3.55
N VAL A 470 -31.05 20.80 3.65
CA VAL A 470 -31.94 19.71 4.06
C VAL A 470 -31.91 18.56 3.06
N GLU A 471 -31.91 18.84 1.76
CA GLU A 471 -31.83 17.79 0.74
C GLU A 471 -30.46 17.08 0.74
N ILE A 472 -29.35 17.80 0.95
CA ILE A 472 -28.02 17.19 1.14
C ILE A 472 -28.03 16.24 2.34
N ALA A 473 -28.59 16.66 3.47
CA ALA A 473 -28.70 15.82 4.67
C ALA A 473 -29.55 14.57 4.43
N ARG A 474 -30.68 14.70 3.71
CA ARG A 474 -31.55 13.57 3.35
C ARG A 474 -30.86 12.58 2.42
N GLN A 475 -30.13 13.08 1.42
CA GLN A 475 -29.34 12.26 0.50
C GLN A 475 -28.19 11.54 1.22
N ASN A 476 -27.52 12.22 2.14
CA ASN A 476 -26.45 11.62 2.94
C ASN A 476 -26.99 10.50 3.85
N SER A 477 -28.11 10.73 4.54
CA SER A 477 -28.79 9.71 5.35
C SER A 477 -29.22 8.49 4.52
N SER A 478 -29.76 8.71 3.33
CA SER A 478 -30.12 7.63 2.40
C SER A 478 -28.89 6.84 1.92
N ARG A 479 -27.75 7.50 1.68
CA ARG A 479 -26.51 6.85 1.27
C ARG A 479 -25.91 6.03 2.40
N HIS A 480 -25.88 6.57 3.63
CA HIS A 480 -25.49 5.81 4.82
C HIS A 480 -26.33 4.55 4.99
N THR A 481 -27.66 4.67 4.88
CA THR A 481 -28.57 3.52 5.02
C THR A 481 -28.34 2.45 3.94
N ALA A 482 -28.06 2.87 2.70
CA ALA A 482 -27.77 1.95 1.60
C ALA A 482 -26.43 1.23 1.79
N ILE A 483 -25.39 1.95 2.22
CA ILE A 483 -24.06 1.38 2.47
C ILE A 483 -24.10 0.45 3.69
N ASP A 484 -24.81 0.81 4.76
CA ASP A 484 -25.02 -0.08 5.91
C ASP A 484 -25.76 -1.36 5.54
N GLY A 485 -26.74 -1.27 4.62
CA GLY A 485 -27.42 -2.43 4.05
C GLY A 485 -26.48 -3.32 3.24
N GLN A 486 -25.61 -2.71 2.43
CA GLN A 486 -24.60 -3.40 1.64
C GLN A 486 -23.55 -4.08 2.54
N LEU A 487 -23.05 -3.39 3.57
CA LEU A 487 -22.11 -3.94 4.56
C LEU A 487 -22.72 -5.11 5.33
N ARG A 488 -23.99 -5.02 5.74
CA ARG A 488 -24.72 -6.14 6.38
C ARG A 488 -24.89 -7.34 5.43
N GLY A 489 -25.24 -7.11 4.17
CA GLY A 489 -25.36 -8.17 3.17
C GLY A 489 -24.03 -8.89 2.94
N ILE A 490 -22.93 -8.12 2.85
CA ILE A 490 -21.57 -8.65 2.74
C ILE A 490 -21.25 -9.48 3.98
N TYR A 491 -21.46 -8.96 5.19
CA TYR A 491 -21.21 -9.66 6.45
C TYR A 491 -21.96 -11.01 6.54
N GLN A 492 -23.25 -11.03 6.19
CA GLN A 492 -24.05 -12.26 6.18
C GLN A 492 -23.59 -13.29 5.14
N SER A 493 -23.11 -12.83 3.98
CA SER A 493 -22.63 -13.72 2.91
C SER A 493 -21.19 -14.23 3.11
N CYS A 494 -20.40 -13.54 3.93
CA CYS A 494 -18.94 -13.72 4.01
C CYS A 494 -18.40 -14.15 5.38
N LEU A 495 -19.11 -13.85 6.48
CA LEU A 495 -18.55 -13.96 7.84
C LEU A 495 -19.39 -14.82 8.81
N GLU A 496 -20.54 -15.35 8.40
CA GLU A 496 -21.20 -16.42 9.14
C GLU A 496 -20.56 -17.78 8.80
N PRO A 497 -20.00 -18.52 9.78
CA PRO A 497 -19.63 -19.90 9.55
C PRO A 497 -20.91 -20.71 9.34
N SER A 498 -21.02 -21.44 8.23
CA SER A 498 -21.96 -22.55 8.13
C SER A 498 -21.55 -23.61 9.16
N ILE A 499 -22.07 -23.50 10.37
CA ILE A 499 -22.08 -24.57 11.37
C ILE A 499 -22.97 -25.68 10.78
N GLY A 500 -22.37 -26.55 9.97
CA GLY A 500 -23.09 -27.61 9.25
C GLY A 500 -22.26 -28.85 9.01
N ASP A 501 -21.01 -28.72 8.55
CA ASP A 501 -20.27 -29.88 8.00
C ASP A 501 -19.02 -30.26 8.80
N LEU A 502 -19.13 -30.31 10.14
CA LEU A 502 -18.21 -31.09 10.97
C LEU A 502 -18.93 -32.37 11.42
N GLU A 503 -19.24 -33.26 10.48
CA GLU A 503 -19.44 -34.66 10.84
C GLU A 503 -18.09 -35.26 11.23
N ALA A 504 -17.96 -35.55 12.52
CA ALA A 504 -16.85 -36.31 13.09
C ALA A 504 -16.66 -37.64 12.33
N PRO A 505 -15.41 -38.10 12.11
CA PRO A 505 -15.18 -39.38 11.46
C PRO A 505 -15.79 -40.50 12.31
N SER A 506 -16.91 -41.06 11.84
CA SER A 506 -17.53 -42.22 12.46
C SER A 506 -16.57 -43.41 12.35
N LYS A 507 -16.22 -43.97 13.51
CA LYS A 507 -15.52 -45.24 13.63
C LYS A 507 -16.33 -46.35 12.95
N ARG A 508 -15.77 -47.03 11.94
CA ARG A 508 -15.99 -48.47 11.63
C ARG A 508 -14.69 -48.99 11.00
N ARG A 509 -13.90 -49.75 11.78
CA ARG A 509 -13.83 -51.22 11.83
C ARG A 509 -13.33 -51.85 10.54
#